data_AF-A0A7C6TFS7-F1
#
_entry.id   AF-A0A7C6TFS7-F1
#
_cell.length_a   1.000
_cell.length_b   1.000
_cell.length_c   1.000
_cell.angle_alpha   90.00
_cell.angle_beta   90.00
_cell.angle_gamma   90.00
#
_symmetry.space_group_name_H-M   'P 1'
#
loop_
_entity.id
_entity.type
_entity.pdbx_description
1 polymer ?
#
loop_
_entity_poly.entity_id
_entity_poly.type
_entity_poly.pdbx_seq_one_letter_code
_entity_poly.pdbx_strand_id
1 'polypeptide(L)'
;MPTLHKVLPNLYRDSVTLMQLANTLASLEGINQAFAFMATPANLDLLHDTGVTIEGLQAKPNDLVIAVDAVGDNAGAAAIERAEEELRREAPASETEAHPTVPRSIAMGVKELPGANLALISTPGEYAAAEALKALGKGLHVMMFSDNVSLEDEIRLKRMAHERGLLMMGPDCGTAIINGVPLGFANVVRRGSIGIIGASGTGVQQVTSLIDQWGGGVSQAIGTGSRDLNEAVGATTMLDALDSLAEVRSTRVIVLISKPPSQRVAERVLARAREIRKPVVVDFIGATVRAGAPDVLSVDTLDEAAAEATLLAGGSIPELRPRDPTGGQEFTFAPGQLYLRGLFSGGTFSYESTYLLRKRLGPIRSNTPVRRGQKLSNPWKSRGHTTVDMGDDEFTRGRPHPMIDYRLRVERMLQEAQDPRVAVILFDVVLGYGSHPNPSEAIVPAVEQAREIASKEGRTLAFVASVCGTDRDPQQLSRQQSALEKAGVILGRSNAQAARLAARILCSIEGNVCYNGREGREPAGERGAR
;
A
#
# COMPACT_ATOMS: atom_id res chain seq x y z
N MET A 1 -25.98 -20.02 1.03
CA MET A 1 -26.69 -18.73 0.92
C MET A 1 -27.06 -18.32 2.34
N PRO A 2 -26.90 -17.05 2.73
CA PRO A 2 -27.24 -16.61 4.07
C PRO A 2 -28.67 -17.02 4.43
N THR A 3 -28.81 -17.81 5.49
CA THR A 3 -30.09 -18.36 5.95
C THR A 3 -30.83 -17.37 6.85
N LEU A 4 -30.10 -16.42 7.45
CA LEU A 4 -30.62 -15.39 8.36
C LEU A 4 -29.94 -14.05 8.11
N HIS A 5 -30.71 -12.95 8.24
CA HIS A 5 -30.17 -11.60 8.19
C HIS A 5 -30.87 -10.66 9.17
N LYS A 6 -30.18 -9.57 9.51
CA LYS A 6 -30.67 -8.49 10.36
C LYS A 6 -30.26 -7.14 9.77
N VAL A 7 -31.19 -6.19 9.78
CA VAL A 7 -30.94 -4.80 9.41
C VAL A 7 -30.99 -3.93 10.66
N LEU A 8 -29.92 -3.18 10.90
CA LEU A 8 -29.78 -2.22 12.00
C LEU A 8 -29.86 -0.80 11.41
N PRO A 9 -30.98 -0.09 11.60
CA PRO A 9 -31.23 1.16 10.89
C PRO A 9 -30.36 2.30 11.39
N ASN A 10 -29.80 3.09 10.47
CA ASN A 10 -28.96 4.26 10.74
C ASN A 10 -27.76 4.02 11.70
N LEU A 11 -27.29 2.77 11.81
CA LEU A 11 -26.14 2.44 12.63
C LEU A 11 -24.88 2.43 11.75
N TYR A 12 -24.16 3.54 11.71
CA TYR A 12 -22.89 3.59 11.00
C TYR A 12 -21.77 2.92 11.81
N ARG A 13 -21.01 2.06 11.12
CA ARG A 13 -19.71 1.53 11.55
C ARG A 13 -18.78 1.57 10.35
N ASP A 14 -17.49 1.82 10.60
CA ASP A 14 -16.50 1.74 9.54
C ASP A 14 -16.30 0.29 9.07
N SER A 15 -15.77 0.14 7.86
CA SER A 15 -15.59 -1.17 7.22
C SER A 15 -14.63 -2.09 7.97
N VAL A 16 -13.71 -1.56 8.78
CA VAL A 16 -12.78 -2.39 9.56
C VAL A 16 -13.50 -3.03 10.73
N THR A 17 -14.28 -2.25 11.50
CA THR A 17 -15.14 -2.80 12.56
C THR A 17 -16.12 -3.82 12.02
N LEU A 18 -16.77 -3.54 10.89
CA LEU A 18 -17.70 -4.48 10.27
C LEU A 18 -17.01 -5.76 9.80
N MET A 19 -15.80 -5.67 9.25
CA MET A 19 -15.03 -6.84 8.85
C MET A 19 -14.58 -7.67 10.06
N GLN A 20 -14.11 -7.02 11.13
CA GLN A 20 -13.73 -7.70 12.38
C GLN A 20 -14.93 -8.45 12.95
N LEU A 21 -16.09 -7.80 12.99
CA LEU A 21 -17.35 -8.42 13.37
C LEU A 21 -17.65 -9.64 12.49
N ALA A 22 -17.61 -9.50 11.17
CA ALA A 22 -17.86 -10.63 10.26
C ALA A 22 -16.88 -11.80 10.47
N ASN A 23 -15.59 -11.52 10.73
CA ASN A 23 -14.58 -12.53 11.02
C ASN A 23 -14.84 -13.24 12.35
N THR A 24 -15.20 -12.48 13.41
CA THR A 24 -15.58 -13.06 14.70
C THR A 24 -16.77 -14.00 14.53
N LEU A 25 -17.80 -13.57 13.80
CA LEU A 25 -18.99 -14.39 13.54
C LEU A 25 -18.67 -15.64 12.71
N ALA A 26 -17.82 -15.52 11.69
CA ALA A 26 -17.40 -16.64 10.87
C ALA A 26 -16.56 -17.69 11.63
N SER A 27 -16.00 -17.33 12.79
CA SER A 27 -15.25 -18.27 13.65
C SER A 27 -16.14 -19.06 14.61
N LEU A 28 -17.44 -18.75 14.69
CA LEU A 28 -18.38 -19.44 15.56
C LEU A 28 -18.71 -20.84 15.02
N GLU A 29 -18.86 -21.81 15.94
CA GLU A 29 -19.25 -23.17 15.58
C GLU A 29 -20.64 -23.17 14.90
N GLY A 30 -20.74 -23.86 13.75
CA GLY A 30 -21.98 -23.94 12.98
C GLY A 30 -22.21 -22.77 12.02
N ILE A 31 -21.29 -21.81 11.89
CA ILE A 31 -21.34 -20.76 10.87
C ILE A 31 -20.48 -21.13 9.66
N ASN A 32 -21.10 -21.20 8.49
CA ASN A 32 -20.40 -21.42 7.22
C ASN A 32 -19.79 -20.12 6.70
N GLN A 33 -20.57 -19.02 6.74
CA GLN A 33 -20.15 -17.68 6.30
C GLN A 33 -20.90 -16.60 7.09
N ALA A 34 -20.25 -15.47 7.32
CA ALA A 34 -20.86 -14.30 7.92
C ALA A 34 -20.46 -13.03 7.15
N PHE A 35 -21.39 -12.09 7.08
CA PHE A 35 -21.26 -10.80 6.41
C PHE A 35 -21.74 -9.71 7.35
N ALA A 36 -20.99 -8.61 7.43
CA ALA A 36 -21.44 -7.38 8.04
C ALA A 36 -21.01 -6.21 7.14
N PHE A 37 -21.95 -5.39 6.70
CA PHE A 37 -21.70 -4.31 5.74
C PHE A 37 -22.74 -3.19 5.85
N MET A 38 -22.37 -1.98 5.43
CA MET A 38 -23.35 -0.91 5.20
C MET A 38 -24.10 -1.20 3.89
N ALA A 39 -25.42 -1.07 3.86
CA ALA A 39 -26.27 -1.37 2.68
C ALA A 39 -26.18 -0.32 1.56
N THR A 40 -24.98 0.15 1.25
CA THR A 40 -24.72 1.03 0.10
C THR A 40 -24.92 0.25 -1.20
N PRO A 41 -25.30 0.93 -2.31
CA PRO A 41 -25.44 0.26 -3.61
C PRO A 41 -24.19 -0.53 -4.01
N ALA A 42 -23.01 0.06 -3.82
CA ALA A 42 -21.74 -0.60 -4.10
C ALA A 42 -21.58 -1.92 -3.32
N ASN A 43 -21.84 -1.93 -2.01
CA ASN A 43 -21.70 -3.14 -1.19
C ASN A 43 -22.72 -4.23 -1.57
N LEU A 44 -23.93 -3.84 -1.97
CA LEU A 44 -24.95 -4.76 -2.43
C LEU A 44 -24.57 -5.39 -3.78
N ASP A 45 -24.06 -4.58 -4.71
CA ASP A 45 -23.54 -5.07 -6.00
C ASP A 45 -22.38 -6.05 -5.80
N LEU A 46 -21.48 -5.74 -4.87
CA LEU A 46 -20.35 -6.60 -4.51
C LEU A 46 -20.79 -7.94 -3.92
N LEU A 47 -21.80 -7.92 -3.05
CA LEU A 47 -22.34 -9.14 -2.47
C LEU A 47 -22.96 -10.01 -3.57
N HIS A 48 -23.71 -9.40 -4.48
CA HIS A 48 -24.29 -10.07 -5.63
C HIS A 48 -23.21 -10.69 -6.55
N ASP A 49 -22.12 -9.98 -6.84
CA ASP A 49 -21.01 -10.48 -7.65
C ASP A 49 -20.29 -11.70 -7.03
N THR A 50 -20.36 -11.86 -5.71
CA THR A 50 -19.84 -13.06 -5.02
C THR A 50 -20.78 -14.27 -5.07
N GLY A 51 -21.94 -14.14 -5.73
CA GLY A 51 -22.98 -15.18 -5.77
C GLY A 51 -23.78 -15.29 -4.48
N VAL A 52 -23.68 -14.30 -3.60
CA VAL A 52 -24.39 -14.24 -2.33
C VAL A 52 -25.66 -13.41 -2.52
N THR A 53 -26.81 -13.99 -2.21
CA THR A 53 -28.12 -13.32 -2.27
C THR A 53 -28.78 -13.40 -0.90
N ILE A 54 -29.32 -12.28 -0.42
CA ILE A 54 -30.08 -12.21 0.82
C ILE A 54 -31.54 -12.01 0.45
N GLU A 55 -32.35 -13.06 0.61
CA GLU A 55 -33.78 -12.97 0.34
C GLU A 55 -34.48 -12.00 1.29
N GLY A 56 -35.36 -11.15 0.75
CA GLY A 56 -36.18 -10.22 1.53
C GLY A 56 -35.45 -9.01 2.10
N LEU A 57 -34.19 -8.76 1.74
CA LEU A 57 -33.42 -7.63 2.27
C LEU A 57 -34.03 -6.28 1.87
N GLN A 58 -34.46 -5.50 2.86
CA GLN A 58 -34.87 -4.11 2.70
C GLN A 58 -34.01 -3.22 3.60
N ALA A 59 -33.05 -2.51 3.00
CA ALA A 59 -32.11 -1.65 3.72
C ALA A 59 -31.80 -0.38 2.91
N LYS A 60 -31.52 0.72 3.61
CA LYS A 60 -31.06 1.99 3.04
C LYS A 60 -29.53 2.09 3.13
N PRO A 61 -28.87 2.98 2.35
CA PRO A 61 -27.41 3.11 2.36
C PRO A 61 -26.74 3.31 3.72
N ASN A 62 -27.47 3.88 4.70
CA ASN A 62 -26.98 4.13 6.06
C ASN A 62 -27.32 3.02 7.07
N ASP A 63 -27.96 1.93 6.63
CA ASP A 63 -28.30 0.81 7.48
C ASP A 63 -27.16 -0.22 7.46
N LEU A 64 -26.89 -0.81 8.61
CA LEU A 64 -25.93 -1.90 8.77
C LEU A 64 -26.68 -3.23 8.60
N VAL A 65 -26.16 -4.09 7.74
CA VAL A 65 -26.71 -5.42 7.48
C VAL A 65 -25.75 -6.47 8.03
N ILE A 66 -26.28 -7.40 8.83
CA ILE A 66 -25.59 -8.61 9.27
C ILE A 66 -26.30 -9.78 8.60
N ALA A 67 -25.56 -10.64 7.90
CA ALA A 67 -26.11 -11.83 7.26
C ALA A 67 -25.22 -13.04 7.56
N VAL A 68 -25.83 -14.17 7.88
CA VAL A 68 -25.12 -15.40 8.26
C VAL A 68 -25.68 -16.61 7.51
N ASP A 69 -24.78 -17.45 7.02
CA ASP A 69 -25.05 -18.80 6.51
C ASP A 69 -24.64 -19.78 7.61
N ALA A 70 -25.61 -20.50 8.18
CA ALA A 70 -25.41 -21.33 9.36
C ALA A 70 -26.01 -22.74 9.18
N VAL A 71 -25.40 -23.73 9.84
CA VAL A 71 -25.90 -25.11 9.94
C VAL A 71 -27.04 -25.14 10.99
N GLY A 72 -28.22 -24.69 10.56
CA GLY A 72 -29.44 -24.65 11.37
C GLY A 72 -29.72 -23.30 12.03
N ASP A 73 -31.01 -23.05 12.31
CA ASP A 73 -31.51 -21.73 12.72
C ASP A 73 -30.96 -21.25 14.07
N ASN A 74 -30.68 -22.17 15.00
CA ASN A 74 -30.16 -21.83 16.33
C ASN A 74 -28.75 -21.21 16.27
N ALA A 75 -27.87 -21.74 15.41
CA ALA A 75 -26.52 -21.20 15.25
C ALA A 75 -26.55 -19.81 14.61
N GLY A 76 -27.41 -19.61 13.61
CA GLY A 76 -27.60 -18.31 12.97
C GLY A 76 -28.17 -17.25 13.92
N ALA A 77 -29.18 -17.60 14.72
CA ALA A 77 -29.76 -16.70 15.72
C ALA A 77 -28.72 -16.28 16.78
N ALA A 78 -27.94 -17.23 17.30
CA ALA A 78 -26.87 -16.96 18.26
C ALA A 78 -25.78 -16.05 17.68
N ALA A 79 -25.42 -16.22 16.41
CA ALA A 79 -24.47 -15.35 15.73
C ALA A 79 -25.00 -13.92 15.57
N ILE A 80 -26.28 -13.74 15.19
CA ILE A 80 -26.89 -12.40 15.12
C ILE A 80 -26.95 -11.74 16.50
N GLU A 81 -27.33 -12.48 17.55
CA GLU A 81 -27.36 -11.97 18.92
C GLU A 81 -25.96 -11.54 19.39
N ARG A 82 -24.95 -12.39 19.14
CA ARG A 82 -23.55 -12.07 19.44
C ARG A 82 -23.09 -10.80 18.71
N ALA A 83 -23.50 -10.63 17.47
CA ALA A 83 -23.14 -9.46 16.69
C ALA A 83 -23.72 -8.18 17.27
N GLU A 84 -24.99 -8.22 17.70
CA GLU A 84 -25.62 -7.09 18.38
C GLU A 84 -24.95 -6.78 19.72
N GLU A 85 -24.51 -7.80 20.48
CA GLU A 85 -23.76 -7.59 21.72
C GLU A 85 -22.41 -6.92 21.51
N GLU A 86 -21.65 -7.32 20.50
CA GLU A 86 -20.36 -6.70 20.17
C GLU A 86 -20.55 -5.25 19.72
N LEU A 87 -21.52 -5.01 18.84
CA LEU A 87 -21.87 -3.65 18.40
C LEU A 87 -22.37 -2.75 19.55
N ARG A 88 -23.01 -3.34 20.58
CA ARG A 88 -23.44 -2.66 21.82
C ARG A 88 -22.28 -2.44 22.80
N ARG A 89 -21.35 -3.39 22.95
CA ARG A 89 -20.16 -3.23 23.82
C ARG A 89 -19.20 -2.16 23.31
N GLU A 90 -19.15 -1.96 22.00
CA GLU A 90 -18.43 -0.86 21.38
C GLU A 90 -19.19 0.48 21.41
N ALA A 91 -20.48 0.47 21.77
CA ALA A 91 -21.14 1.71 22.13
C ALA A 91 -20.62 2.14 23.51
N PRO A 92 -20.20 3.40 23.70
CA PRO A 92 -19.83 3.88 25.03
C PRO A 92 -20.99 3.63 26.00
N ALA A 93 -20.68 3.05 27.16
CA ALA A 93 -21.63 2.76 28.21
C ALA A 93 -22.49 4.00 28.49
N SER A 94 -23.82 3.85 28.40
CA SER A 94 -24.77 4.93 28.61
C SER A 94 -24.87 5.29 30.09
N GLU A 95 -24.30 6.43 30.50
CA GLU A 95 -24.69 7.14 31.72
C GLU A 95 -24.63 8.67 31.50
N THR A 96 -25.80 9.30 31.48
CA THR A 96 -26.13 10.61 32.09
C THR A 96 -25.32 11.89 31.84
N GLU A 97 -24.61 12.06 30.72
CA GLU A 97 -24.11 13.39 30.31
C GLU A 97 -24.48 13.73 28.86
N ALA A 98 -24.91 14.97 28.62
CA ALA A 98 -25.23 15.48 27.29
C ALA A 98 -23.98 15.44 26.41
N HIS A 99 -23.83 14.37 25.62
CA HIS A 99 -22.73 14.27 24.67
C HIS A 99 -22.81 15.44 23.66
N PRO A 100 -21.70 16.16 23.42
CA PRO A 100 -21.66 17.15 22.35
C PRO A 100 -22.05 16.49 21.03
N THR A 101 -22.86 17.19 20.24
CA THR A 101 -23.36 16.68 18.97
C THR A 101 -22.18 16.52 18.03
N VAL A 102 -21.75 15.28 17.76
CA VAL A 102 -20.62 15.03 16.85
C VAL A 102 -20.87 15.73 15.50
N PRO A 103 -19.90 16.54 14.99
CA PRO A 103 -20.02 17.20 13.70
C PRO A 103 -20.41 16.24 12.58
N ARG A 104 -21.44 16.59 11.82
CA ARG A 104 -21.92 15.80 10.67
C ARG A 104 -21.55 16.40 9.32
N SER A 105 -20.78 17.49 9.32
CA SER A 105 -20.32 18.16 8.10
C SER A 105 -19.02 18.91 8.36
N ILE A 106 -18.27 19.18 7.29
CA ILE A 106 -17.08 20.04 7.34
C ILE A 106 -17.41 21.42 7.94
N ALA A 107 -18.57 21.99 7.60
CA ALA A 107 -18.98 23.29 8.12
C ALA A 107 -19.18 23.28 9.65
N MET A 108 -19.78 22.22 10.19
CA MET A 108 -19.89 22.02 11.63
C MET A 108 -18.51 21.79 12.27
N GLY A 109 -17.68 20.96 11.65
CA GLY A 109 -16.33 20.67 12.14
C GLY A 109 -15.46 21.92 12.25
N VAL A 110 -15.48 22.80 11.23
CA VAL A 110 -14.77 24.09 11.26
C VAL A 110 -15.35 25.03 12.32
N LYS A 111 -16.67 24.99 12.57
CA LYS A 111 -17.28 25.80 13.63
C LYS A 111 -16.83 25.34 15.02
N GLU A 112 -16.70 24.03 15.23
CA GLU A 112 -16.25 23.46 16.50
C GLU A 112 -14.73 23.53 16.69
N LEU A 113 -13.96 23.51 15.59
CA LEU A 113 -12.52 23.69 15.58
C LEU A 113 -12.14 24.87 14.67
N PRO A 114 -12.27 26.13 15.13
CA PRO A 114 -11.98 27.32 14.31
C PRO A 114 -10.54 27.40 13.79
N GLY A 115 -9.59 26.70 14.43
CA GLY A 115 -8.19 26.60 14.01
C GLY A 115 -7.89 25.45 13.04
N ALA A 116 -8.89 24.70 12.58
CA ALA A 116 -8.70 23.64 11.60
C ALA A 116 -8.09 24.21 10.31
N ASN A 117 -7.08 23.53 9.78
CA ASN A 117 -6.38 23.93 8.54
C ASN A 117 -6.25 22.78 7.53
N LEU A 118 -6.74 21.58 7.87
CA LEU A 118 -6.67 20.38 7.05
C LEU A 118 -7.95 19.57 7.21
N ALA A 119 -8.48 19.08 6.09
CA ALA A 119 -9.54 18.07 6.05
C ALA A 119 -8.99 16.75 5.49
N LEU A 120 -9.15 15.65 6.24
CA LEU A 120 -8.91 14.30 5.77
C LEU A 120 -10.24 13.71 5.26
N ILE A 121 -10.31 13.36 3.99
CA ILE A 121 -11.50 12.83 3.32
C ILE A 121 -11.27 11.36 2.97
N SER A 122 -12.11 10.50 3.54
CA SER A 122 -12.11 9.05 3.36
C SER A 122 -13.52 8.50 3.08
N THR A 123 -14.41 9.35 2.54
CA THR A 123 -15.74 8.94 2.06
C THR A 123 -15.64 8.13 0.76
N PRO A 124 -16.70 7.43 0.32
CA PRO A 124 -16.70 6.81 -1.02
C PRO A 124 -16.37 7.83 -2.13
N GLY A 125 -15.64 7.38 -3.16
CA GLY A 125 -15.11 8.25 -4.22
C GLY A 125 -16.15 9.15 -4.88
N GLU A 126 -17.35 8.63 -5.09
CA GLU A 126 -18.50 9.37 -5.65
C GLU A 126 -18.90 10.62 -4.86
N TYR A 127 -18.60 10.67 -3.55
CA TYR A 127 -18.88 11.83 -2.69
C TYR A 127 -17.62 12.66 -2.36
N ALA A 128 -16.43 12.09 -2.52
CA ALA A 128 -15.18 12.67 -2.04
C ALA A 128 -14.88 14.04 -2.70
N ALA A 129 -15.15 14.19 -3.99
CA ALA A 129 -14.94 15.45 -4.70
C ALA A 129 -15.81 16.59 -4.15
N ALA A 130 -17.07 16.30 -3.82
CA ALA A 130 -17.99 17.29 -3.26
C ALA A 130 -17.55 17.74 -1.86
N GLU A 131 -17.07 16.82 -1.03
CA GLU A 131 -16.51 17.15 0.29
C GLU A 131 -15.21 17.97 0.17
N ALA A 132 -14.35 17.66 -0.80
CA ALA A 132 -13.13 18.41 -1.05
C ALA A 132 -13.41 19.85 -1.50
N LEU A 133 -14.40 20.05 -2.37
CA LEU A 133 -14.84 21.40 -2.75
C LEU A 133 -15.31 22.21 -1.55
N LYS A 134 -16.05 21.60 -0.62
CA LYS A 134 -16.50 22.25 0.62
C LYS A 134 -15.31 22.61 1.51
N ALA A 135 -14.35 21.70 1.69
CA ALA A 135 -13.15 21.93 2.50
C ALA A 135 -12.27 23.07 1.92
N LEU A 136 -11.92 22.99 0.63
CA LEU A 136 -11.14 24.02 -0.05
C LEU A 136 -11.87 25.38 -0.04
N GLY A 137 -13.19 25.37 -0.20
CA GLY A 137 -14.03 26.57 -0.08
C GLY A 137 -14.03 27.21 1.30
N LYS A 138 -13.64 26.46 2.35
CA LYS A 138 -13.46 26.94 3.72
C LYS A 138 -12.00 27.28 4.06
N GLY A 139 -11.08 27.23 3.10
CA GLY A 139 -9.68 27.55 3.32
C GLY A 139 -8.87 26.42 3.97
N LEU A 140 -9.37 25.18 3.94
CA LEU A 140 -8.65 24.02 4.45
C LEU A 140 -7.78 23.41 3.36
N HIS A 141 -6.57 22.99 3.71
CA HIS A 141 -5.87 21.97 2.92
C HIS A 141 -6.71 20.69 2.90
N VAL A 142 -6.53 19.86 1.87
CA VAL A 142 -7.24 18.59 1.76
C VAL A 142 -6.25 17.46 1.60
N MET A 143 -6.42 16.41 2.39
CA MET A 143 -5.92 15.07 2.09
C MET A 143 -7.10 14.18 1.73
N MET A 144 -7.13 13.70 0.49
CA MET A 144 -8.12 12.78 -0.01
C MET A 144 -7.52 11.39 -0.08
N PHE A 145 -7.83 10.60 0.95
CA PHE A 145 -7.53 9.18 1.00
C PHE A 145 -8.37 8.40 -0.01
N SER A 146 -9.61 8.83 -0.21
CA SER A 146 -10.56 8.22 -1.15
C SER A 146 -9.98 8.08 -2.56
N ASP A 147 -10.19 6.90 -3.14
CA ASP A 147 -9.96 6.63 -4.55
C ASP A 147 -11.29 6.68 -5.34
N ASN A 148 -11.29 6.31 -6.62
CA ASN A 148 -12.44 6.30 -7.52
C ASN A 148 -13.04 7.70 -7.75
N VAL A 149 -12.19 8.72 -7.75
CA VAL A 149 -12.55 10.10 -8.12
C VAL A 149 -12.13 10.35 -9.56
N SER A 150 -12.98 11.04 -10.33
CA SER A 150 -12.73 11.31 -11.74
C SER A 150 -11.44 12.13 -11.95
N LEU A 151 -10.78 11.94 -13.10
CA LEU A 151 -9.60 12.73 -13.46
C LEU A 151 -9.96 14.23 -13.61
N GLU A 152 -11.15 14.53 -14.11
CA GLU A 152 -11.65 15.90 -14.24
C GLU A 152 -11.79 16.59 -12.89
N ASP A 153 -12.39 15.89 -11.91
CA ASP A 153 -12.52 16.41 -10.55
C ASP A 153 -11.15 16.59 -9.89
N GLU A 154 -10.21 15.66 -10.06
CA GLU A 154 -8.84 15.83 -9.55
C GLU A 154 -8.19 17.11 -10.10
N ILE A 155 -8.22 17.31 -11.41
CA ILE A 155 -7.64 18.49 -12.07
C ILE A 155 -8.31 19.76 -11.55
N ARG A 156 -9.65 19.75 -11.45
CA ARG A 156 -10.43 20.89 -10.95
C ARG A 156 -10.09 21.23 -9.50
N LEU A 157 -10.03 20.23 -8.63
CA LEU A 157 -9.72 20.39 -7.21
C LEU A 157 -8.30 20.90 -6.99
N LYS A 158 -7.31 20.31 -7.68
CA LYS A 158 -5.91 20.73 -7.59
C LYS A 158 -5.71 22.15 -8.11
N ARG A 159 -6.37 22.52 -9.22
CA ARG A 159 -6.35 23.91 -9.71
C ARG A 159 -6.95 24.88 -8.69
N MET A 160 -8.11 24.56 -8.12
CA MET A 160 -8.74 25.41 -7.11
C MET A 160 -7.86 25.58 -5.87
N ALA A 161 -7.17 24.52 -5.44
CA ALA A 161 -6.27 24.57 -4.29
C ALA A 161 -5.03 25.43 -4.59
N HIS A 162 -4.40 25.22 -5.75
CA HIS A 162 -3.27 26.02 -6.23
C HIS A 162 -3.59 27.52 -6.26
N GLU A 163 -4.71 27.90 -6.89
CA GLU A 163 -5.18 29.29 -6.96
C GLU A 163 -5.43 29.93 -5.58
N ARG A 164 -5.65 29.11 -4.55
CA ARG A 164 -5.93 29.54 -3.17
C ARG A 164 -4.70 29.42 -2.25
N GLY A 165 -3.55 28.97 -2.76
CA GLY A 165 -2.38 28.68 -1.92
C GLY A 165 -2.59 27.53 -0.94
N LEU A 166 -3.43 26.55 -1.30
CA LEU A 166 -3.72 25.36 -0.51
C LEU A 166 -3.16 24.11 -1.18
N LEU A 167 -2.79 23.10 -0.39
CA LEU A 167 -2.48 21.77 -0.89
C LEU A 167 -3.75 20.92 -1.06
N MET A 168 -3.86 20.28 -2.22
CA MET A 168 -4.83 19.20 -2.51
C MET A 168 -4.05 17.89 -2.68
N MET A 169 -3.86 17.18 -1.58
CA MET A 169 -3.18 15.88 -1.51
C MET A 169 -4.16 14.79 -1.92
N GLY A 170 -3.98 14.15 -3.07
CA GLY A 170 -4.93 13.16 -3.60
C GLY A 170 -5.75 13.67 -4.80
N PRO A 171 -6.69 12.87 -5.34
CA PRO A 171 -7.23 11.61 -4.82
C PRO A 171 -6.23 10.47 -4.72
N ASP A 172 -6.62 9.39 -4.02
CA ASP A 172 -5.76 8.23 -3.77
C ASP A 172 -4.42 8.63 -3.12
N CYS A 173 -4.51 9.44 -2.06
CA CYS A 173 -3.38 9.80 -1.21
C CYS A 173 -3.41 8.95 0.06
N GLY A 174 -2.78 7.77 -0.01
CA GLY A 174 -2.76 6.83 1.11
C GLY A 174 -1.93 7.26 2.32
N THR A 175 -0.92 8.13 2.16
CA THR A 175 0.07 8.42 3.20
C THR A 175 0.44 9.90 3.26
N ALA A 176 0.38 10.50 4.44
CA ALA A 176 1.05 11.76 4.76
C ALA A 176 1.49 11.80 6.23
N ILE A 177 2.52 12.60 6.53
CA ILE A 177 2.98 12.91 7.88
C ILE A 177 3.16 14.42 7.97
N ILE A 178 2.17 15.11 8.51
CA ILE A 178 2.14 16.59 8.57
C ILE A 178 2.39 17.03 10.01
N ASN A 179 3.45 17.80 10.23
CA ASN A 179 3.90 18.23 11.57
C ASN A 179 4.11 17.07 12.56
N GLY A 180 4.44 15.88 12.05
CA GLY A 180 4.59 14.67 12.86
C GLY A 180 3.29 13.91 13.12
N VAL A 181 2.16 14.40 12.61
CA VAL A 181 0.86 13.71 12.67
C VAL A 181 0.76 12.75 11.49
N PRO A 182 0.68 11.43 11.73
CA PRO A 182 0.45 10.44 10.68
C PRO A 182 -1.00 10.51 10.19
N LEU A 183 -1.18 10.49 8.87
CA LEU A 183 -2.48 10.54 8.21
C LEU A 183 -2.58 9.40 7.20
N GLY A 184 -3.70 8.67 7.22
CA GLY A 184 -3.90 7.47 6.40
C GLY A 184 -3.00 6.31 6.86
N PHE A 185 -2.43 5.59 5.90
CA PHE A 185 -1.40 4.58 6.15
C PHE A 185 -0.05 5.24 6.36
N ALA A 186 0.35 5.46 7.61
CA ALA A 186 1.57 6.20 7.92
C ALA A 186 2.28 5.66 9.16
N ASN A 187 3.60 5.78 9.15
CA ASN A 187 4.47 5.29 10.21
C ASN A 187 4.75 6.38 11.26
N VAL A 188 5.01 5.95 12.49
CA VAL A 188 5.49 6.82 13.57
C VAL A 188 6.99 7.02 13.40
N VAL A 189 7.40 8.22 12.99
CA VAL A 189 8.79 8.54 12.67
C VAL A 189 9.32 9.73 13.50
N ARG A 190 10.64 9.77 13.68
CA ARG A 190 11.37 10.88 14.31
C ARG A 190 11.10 12.19 13.58
N ARG A 191 10.94 13.28 14.35
CA ARG A 191 11.00 14.65 13.82
C ARG A 191 12.43 14.98 13.41
N GLY A 192 12.59 15.69 12.30
CA GLY A 192 13.90 16.14 11.85
C GLY A 192 13.82 17.11 10.68
N SER A 193 14.85 17.11 9.84
CA SER A 193 15.06 18.15 8.81
C SER A 193 14.86 17.68 7.37
N ILE A 194 14.40 16.46 7.15
CA ILE A 194 14.19 15.91 5.80
C ILE A 194 12.71 16.02 5.43
N GLY A 195 12.40 16.73 4.36
CA GLY A 195 11.06 16.82 3.80
C GLY A 195 10.87 15.82 2.67
N ILE A 196 9.73 15.14 2.61
CA ILE A 196 9.42 14.14 1.59
C ILE A 196 8.14 14.57 0.86
N ILE A 197 8.13 14.45 -0.46
CA ILE A 197 6.97 14.66 -1.32
C ILE A 197 6.84 13.45 -2.23
N GLY A 198 5.69 12.78 -2.22
CA GLY A 198 5.52 11.54 -2.96
C GLY A 198 4.17 11.39 -3.66
N ALA A 199 4.19 10.94 -4.92
CA ALA A 199 3.02 10.38 -5.61
C ALA A 199 2.95 8.86 -5.41
N SER A 200 3.27 8.42 -4.18
CA SER A 200 3.48 7.02 -3.82
C SER A 200 3.34 6.86 -2.30
N GLY A 201 2.28 6.20 -1.84
CA GLY A 201 2.07 5.96 -0.39
C GLY A 201 3.19 5.12 0.22
N THR A 202 3.34 3.87 -0.25
CA THR A 202 4.37 2.95 0.25
C THR A 202 5.80 3.40 -0.03
N GLY A 203 6.05 4.18 -1.09
CA GLY A 203 7.36 4.81 -1.32
C GLY A 203 7.69 5.84 -0.24
N VAL A 204 6.72 6.71 0.11
CA VAL A 204 6.86 7.65 1.24
C VAL A 204 7.08 6.90 2.54
N GLN A 205 6.32 5.83 2.81
CA GLN A 205 6.50 5.01 4.01
C GLN A 205 7.90 4.39 4.09
N GLN A 206 8.43 3.82 3.01
CA GLN A 206 9.75 3.20 3.01
C GLN A 206 10.85 4.21 3.28
N VAL A 207 10.83 5.35 2.59
CA VAL A 207 11.86 6.39 2.75
C VAL A 207 11.83 6.97 4.15
N THR A 208 10.65 7.32 4.66
CA THR A 208 10.50 7.85 6.03
C THR A 208 10.89 6.83 7.09
N SER A 209 10.54 5.55 6.90
CA SER A 209 10.89 4.46 7.84
C SER A 209 12.40 4.19 7.86
N LEU A 210 13.06 4.18 6.70
CA LEU A 210 14.52 3.98 6.65
C LEU A 210 15.28 5.16 7.26
N ILE A 211 14.87 6.39 6.96
CA ILE A 211 15.41 7.60 7.59
C ILE A 211 15.30 7.49 9.11
N ASP A 212 14.13 7.09 9.63
CA ASP A 212 13.96 6.86 11.06
C ASP A 212 14.93 5.79 11.56
N GLN A 213 14.96 4.60 10.96
CA GLN A 213 15.83 3.50 11.39
C GLN A 213 17.32 3.88 11.43
N TRP A 214 17.76 4.80 10.58
CA TRP A 214 19.15 5.28 10.53
C TRP A 214 19.42 6.49 11.44
N GLY A 215 18.46 6.88 12.26
CA GLY A 215 18.60 7.97 13.23
C GLY A 215 18.33 9.36 12.65
N GLY A 216 17.96 9.46 11.37
CA GLY A 216 17.46 10.68 10.76
C GLY A 216 16.04 11.02 11.21
N GLY A 217 15.50 12.12 10.70
CA GLY A 217 14.15 12.56 11.05
C GLY A 217 13.48 13.39 9.96
N VAL A 218 12.16 13.32 9.97
CA VAL A 218 11.25 13.87 8.95
C VAL A 218 10.67 15.21 9.42
N SER A 219 10.76 16.24 8.58
CA SER A 219 10.10 17.53 8.80
C SER A 219 8.64 17.48 8.35
N GLN A 220 8.38 16.96 7.16
CA GLN A 220 7.06 16.72 6.57
C GLN A 220 7.16 15.53 5.61
N ALA A 221 6.08 14.77 5.46
CA ALA A 221 5.90 13.84 4.35
C ALA A 221 4.55 14.11 3.68
N ILE A 222 4.57 14.63 2.45
CA ILE A 222 3.39 15.10 1.73
C ILE A 222 3.08 14.11 0.61
N GLY A 223 2.01 13.35 0.76
CA GLY A 223 1.44 12.57 -0.33
C GLY A 223 0.72 13.49 -1.32
N THR A 224 0.82 13.21 -2.62
CA THR A 224 0.27 14.09 -3.67
C THR A 224 -0.91 13.47 -4.42
N GLY A 225 -1.17 12.19 -4.20
CA GLY A 225 -2.10 11.35 -4.98
C GLY A 225 -1.38 10.59 -6.08
N SER A 226 -1.80 9.34 -6.34
CA SER A 226 -1.09 8.43 -7.25
C SER A 226 -1.01 8.90 -8.70
N ARG A 227 -1.94 9.78 -9.11
CA ARG A 227 -2.05 10.34 -10.46
C ARG A 227 -1.46 11.74 -10.59
N ASP A 228 -0.89 12.33 -9.54
CA ASP A 228 -0.40 13.72 -9.59
C ASP A 228 0.60 13.95 -10.73
N LEU A 229 1.44 12.95 -10.98
CA LEU A 229 2.49 12.98 -11.99
C LEU A 229 2.04 12.48 -13.37
N ASN A 230 0.75 12.22 -13.53
CA ASN A 230 0.12 12.06 -14.83
C ASN A 230 0.19 13.39 -15.61
N GLU A 231 0.41 13.32 -16.92
CA GLU A 231 0.53 14.52 -17.76
C GLU A 231 -0.71 15.43 -17.73
N ALA A 232 -1.91 14.85 -17.61
CA ALA A 232 -3.15 15.62 -17.52
C ALA A 232 -3.29 16.41 -16.21
N VAL A 233 -2.74 15.89 -15.11
CA VAL A 233 -2.75 16.54 -13.79
C VAL A 233 -1.60 17.53 -13.64
N GLY A 234 -0.45 17.20 -14.24
CA GLY A 234 0.66 18.13 -14.40
C GLY A 234 1.49 18.39 -13.15
N ALA A 235 1.53 17.45 -12.20
CA ALA A 235 2.30 17.52 -10.95
C ALA A 235 1.97 18.74 -10.08
N THR A 236 0.71 19.17 -10.11
CA THR A 236 0.28 20.42 -9.44
C THR A 236 0.60 20.36 -7.94
N THR A 237 0.20 19.30 -7.25
CA THR A 237 0.42 19.20 -5.80
C THR A 237 1.89 18.96 -5.47
N MET A 238 2.63 18.19 -6.28
CA MET A 238 4.07 18.01 -6.09
C MET A 238 4.84 19.34 -6.19
N LEU A 239 4.50 20.20 -7.16
CA LEU A 239 5.13 21.50 -7.33
C LEU A 239 4.77 22.45 -6.18
N ASP A 240 3.50 22.51 -5.78
CA ASP A 240 3.05 23.35 -4.66
C ASP A 240 3.68 22.91 -3.33
N ALA A 241 3.78 21.60 -3.09
CA ALA A 241 4.45 21.05 -1.92
C ALA A 241 5.96 21.33 -1.94
N LEU A 242 6.58 21.26 -3.11
CA LEU A 242 8.00 21.53 -3.29
C LEU A 242 8.32 23.00 -2.98
N ASP A 243 7.49 23.93 -3.44
CA ASP A 243 7.59 25.35 -3.13
C ASP A 243 7.39 25.63 -1.65
N SER A 244 6.37 25.01 -1.05
CA SER A 244 6.13 25.13 0.40
C SER A 244 7.33 24.65 1.23
N LEU A 245 7.88 23.47 0.92
CA LEU A 245 9.03 22.94 1.65
C LEU A 245 10.33 23.72 1.39
N ALA A 246 10.47 24.38 0.24
CA ALA A 246 11.62 25.24 -0.05
C ALA A 246 11.69 26.43 0.92
N GLU A 247 10.56 26.93 1.42
CA GLU A 247 10.50 28.06 2.35
C GLU A 247 10.65 27.66 3.82
N VAL A 248 10.34 26.41 4.18
CA VAL A 248 10.40 25.92 5.56
C VAL A 248 11.84 25.81 6.06
N ARG A 249 12.29 26.72 6.93
CA ARG A 249 13.67 26.75 7.45
C ARG A 249 14.13 25.46 8.13
N SER A 250 13.22 24.73 8.79
CA SER A 250 13.54 23.47 9.46
C SER A 250 13.74 22.30 8.47
N THR A 251 13.27 22.42 7.23
CA THR A 251 13.54 21.46 6.15
C THR A 251 14.85 21.84 5.48
N ARG A 252 15.86 20.99 5.57
CA ARG A 252 17.20 21.17 4.99
C ARG A 252 17.43 20.36 3.71
N VAL A 253 16.77 19.21 3.58
CA VAL A 253 16.86 18.32 2.40
C VAL A 253 15.44 17.94 1.98
N ILE A 254 15.18 17.85 0.68
CA ILE A 254 13.88 17.46 0.12
C ILE A 254 14.04 16.15 -0.68
N VAL A 255 13.10 15.22 -0.55
CA VAL A 255 13.03 13.99 -1.33
C VAL A 255 11.77 13.98 -2.17
N LEU A 256 11.89 13.73 -3.47
CA LEU A 256 10.79 13.57 -4.41
C LEU A 256 10.68 12.10 -4.81
N ILE A 257 9.50 11.50 -4.65
CA ILE A 257 9.27 10.07 -4.88
C ILE A 257 8.10 9.88 -5.85
N SER A 258 8.29 9.05 -6.86
CA SER A 258 7.19 8.59 -7.69
C SER A 258 7.51 7.33 -8.51
N LYS A 259 6.46 6.65 -8.95
CA LYS A 259 6.51 5.83 -10.18
C LYS A 259 6.90 6.73 -11.37
N PRO A 260 7.38 6.18 -12.50
CA PRO A 260 7.98 7.04 -13.52
C PRO A 260 6.92 7.97 -14.14
N PRO A 261 7.11 9.30 -14.06
CA PRO A 261 6.23 10.27 -14.68
C PRO A 261 6.41 10.26 -16.22
N SER A 262 5.56 11.00 -16.94
CA SER A 262 5.89 11.32 -18.33
C SER A 262 7.15 12.18 -18.39
N GLN A 263 7.89 12.10 -19.50
CA GLN A 263 9.12 12.88 -19.68
C GLN A 263 8.90 14.39 -19.43
N ARG A 264 7.81 14.93 -20.00
CA ARG A 264 7.44 16.35 -19.84
C ARG A 264 7.19 16.73 -18.38
N VAL A 265 6.49 15.87 -17.63
CA VAL A 265 6.22 16.12 -16.20
C VAL A 265 7.50 16.02 -15.37
N ALA A 266 8.34 15.01 -15.62
CA ALA A 266 9.67 14.92 -14.97
C ALA A 266 10.50 16.18 -15.22
N GLU A 267 10.62 16.62 -16.47
CA GLU A 267 11.40 17.81 -16.83
C GLU A 267 10.89 19.06 -16.11
N ARG A 268 9.57 19.23 -16.01
CA ARG A 268 8.94 20.34 -15.27
C ARG A 268 9.28 20.31 -13.79
N VAL A 269 9.11 19.17 -13.13
CA VAL A 269 9.42 19.02 -11.69
C VAL A 269 10.91 19.23 -11.42
N LEU A 270 11.77 18.64 -12.26
CA LEU A 270 13.21 18.79 -12.14
C LEU A 270 13.70 20.21 -12.43
N ALA A 271 13.07 20.92 -13.38
CA ALA A 271 13.36 22.33 -13.62
C ALA A 271 13.10 23.15 -12.35
N ARG A 272 11.95 22.94 -11.72
CA ARG A 272 11.64 23.62 -10.46
C ARG A 272 12.57 23.23 -9.31
N ALA A 273 12.91 21.95 -9.19
CA ALA A 273 13.86 21.48 -8.17
C ALA A 273 15.23 22.16 -8.29
N ARG A 274 15.71 22.45 -9.51
CA ARG A 274 17.00 23.15 -9.73
C ARG A 274 16.99 24.62 -9.30
N GLU A 275 15.82 25.24 -9.18
CA GLU A 275 15.69 26.62 -8.71
C GLU A 275 15.70 26.72 -7.17
N ILE A 276 15.63 25.59 -6.48
CA ILE A 276 15.57 25.53 -5.02
C ILE A 276 16.98 25.45 -4.45
N ARG A 277 17.24 26.28 -3.43
CA ARG A 277 18.56 26.39 -2.77
C ARG A 277 18.88 25.27 -1.77
N LYS A 278 18.03 24.24 -1.70
CA LYS A 278 18.18 23.11 -0.79
C LYS A 278 18.48 21.86 -1.61
N PRO A 279 19.33 20.95 -1.13
CA PRO A 279 19.54 19.67 -1.79
C PRO A 279 18.22 18.92 -2.00
N VAL A 280 18.00 18.44 -3.22
CA VAL A 280 16.83 17.66 -3.61
C VAL A 280 17.28 16.27 -4.07
N VAL A 281 16.77 15.22 -3.44
CA VAL A 281 16.95 13.83 -3.88
C VAL A 281 15.70 13.42 -4.64
N VAL A 282 15.86 12.80 -5.80
CA VAL A 282 14.76 12.44 -6.71
C VAL A 282 14.82 10.94 -7.01
N ASP A 283 13.79 10.22 -6.59
CA ASP A 283 13.52 8.85 -6.99
C ASP A 283 12.25 8.80 -7.84
N PHE A 284 12.45 8.89 -9.16
CA PHE A 284 11.44 8.56 -10.14
C PHE A 284 11.74 7.17 -10.68
N ILE A 285 11.17 6.16 -10.04
CA ILE A 285 11.58 4.76 -10.18
C ILE A 285 11.55 4.35 -11.65
N GLY A 286 12.72 4.03 -12.20
CA GLY A 286 12.86 3.61 -13.60
C GLY A 286 12.65 4.70 -14.66
N ALA A 287 12.58 5.97 -14.27
CA ALA A 287 12.60 7.09 -15.20
C ALA A 287 13.98 7.25 -15.86
N THR A 288 13.97 7.62 -17.14
CA THR A 288 15.18 7.92 -17.92
C THR A 288 15.66 9.35 -17.72
N VAL A 289 14.73 10.28 -17.45
CA VAL A 289 15.04 11.68 -17.20
C VAL A 289 15.74 11.82 -15.85
N ARG A 290 16.93 12.40 -15.86
CA ARG A 290 17.75 12.67 -14.68
C ARG A 290 17.96 14.17 -14.52
N ALA A 291 18.15 14.63 -13.29
CA ALA A 291 18.27 16.05 -13.01
C ALA A 291 19.56 16.68 -13.55
N GLY A 292 20.68 15.94 -13.57
CA GLY A 292 21.95 16.42 -14.13
C GLY A 292 22.46 17.72 -13.50
N ALA A 293 22.16 17.98 -12.22
CA ALA A 293 22.59 19.17 -11.48
C ALA A 293 23.22 18.75 -10.13
N PRO A 294 24.26 19.46 -9.62
CA PRO A 294 24.94 19.08 -8.38
C PRO A 294 24.02 18.98 -7.15
N ASP A 295 23.07 19.91 -7.03
CA ASP A 295 22.15 19.99 -5.88
C ASP A 295 20.84 19.21 -6.07
N VAL A 296 20.67 18.55 -7.22
CA VAL A 296 19.50 17.69 -7.51
C VAL A 296 19.99 16.31 -7.90
N LEU A 297 19.98 15.39 -6.94
CA LEU A 297 20.51 14.04 -7.09
C LEU A 297 19.41 13.07 -7.50
N SER A 298 19.57 12.38 -8.62
CA SER A 298 18.64 11.34 -9.06
C SER A 298 19.17 9.95 -8.70
N VAL A 299 18.40 9.19 -7.92
CA VAL A 299 18.70 7.81 -7.49
C VAL A 299 17.77 6.80 -8.19
N ASP A 300 18.01 5.51 -7.99
CA ASP A 300 17.26 4.44 -8.67
C ASP A 300 16.36 3.60 -7.76
N THR A 301 16.50 3.73 -6.44
CA THR A 301 15.72 2.97 -5.44
C THR A 301 15.37 3.81 -4.22
N LEU A 302 14.32 3.37 -3.52
CA LEU A 302 13.81 4.03 -2.32
C LEU A 302 14.83 4.03 -1.17
N ASP A 303 15.65 2.98 -1.05
CA ASP A 303 16.71 2.93 -0.05
C ASP A 303 17.89 3.84 -0.37
N GLU A 304 18.24 4.02 -1.64
CA GLU A 304 19.20 5.04 -2.09
C GLU A 304 18.64 6.45 -1.81
N ALA A 305 17.34 6.69 -2.05
CA ALA A 305 16.70 7.98 -1.77
C ALA A 305 16.77 8.35 -0.29
N ALA A 306 16.42 7.41 0.59
CA ALA A 306 16.54 7.58 2.03
C ALA A 306 18.01 7.83 2.44
N ALA A 307 18.94 7.14 1.79
CA ALA A 307 20.34 7.14 2.20
C ALA A 307 20.99 8.48 1.89
N GLU A 308 20.82 8.94 0.65
CA GLU A 308 21.32 10.24 0.21
C GLU A 308 20.69 11.37 1.01
N ALA A 309 19.37 11.30 1.28
CA ALA A 309 18.71 12.30 2.09
C ALA A 309 19.25 12.35 3.53
N THR A 310 19.53 11.19 4.12
CA THR A 310 20.12 11.08 5.46
C THR A 310 21.53 11.64 5.51
N LEU A 311 22.37 11.31 4.53
CA LEU A 311 23.74 11.81 4.42
C LEU A 311 23.78 13.32 4.21
N LEU A 312 22.97 13.85 3.28
CA LEU A 312 22.86 15.30 3.01
C LEU A 312 22.34 16.07 4.23
N ALA A 313 21.54 15.44 5.09
CA ALA A 313 21.09 16.02 6.35
C ALA A 313 22.14 15.96 7.48
N GLY A 314 23.33 15.41 7.21
CA GLY A 314 24.42 15.24 8.17
C GLY A 314 24.27 14.03 9.09
N GLY A 315 23.40 13.08 8.73
CA GLY A 315 23.26 11.80 9.41
C GLY A 315 24.25 10.74 8.91
N SER A 316 24.13 9.54 9.47
CA SER A 316 24.91 8.37 9.08
C SER A 316 23.99 7.26 8.58
N ILE A 317 24.45 6.47 7.61
CA ILE A 317 23.72 5.31 7.10
C ILE A 317 24.51 4.03 7.38
N PRO A 318 23.85 2.87 7.53
CA PRO A 318 24.55 1.59 7.52
C PRO A 318 25.14 1.33 6.12
N GLU A 319 26.11 0.42 6.03
CA GLU A 319 26.60 -0.03 4.72
C GLU A 319 25.45 -0.62 3.89
N LEU A 320 25.19 0.00 2.74
CA LEU A 320 24.13 -0.41 1.79
C LEU A 320 24.51 -1.62 0.96
N ARG A 321 25.78 -2.08 1.04
CA ARG A 321 26.19 -3.30 0.34
C ARG A 321 25.30 -4.46 0.78
N PRO A 322 24.99 -5.41 -0.11
CA PRO A 322 24.14 -6.53 0.25
C PRO A 322 24.81 -7.33 1.36
N ARG A 323 24.31 -7.20 2.60
CA ARG A 323 24.53 -8.24 3.61
C ARG A 323 23.94 -9.53 3.04
N ASP A 324 24.55 -10.66 3.35
CA ASP A 324 23.96 -11.95 3.06
C ASP A 324 23.09 -12.40 4.25
N PRO A 325 21.78 -12.08 4.28
CA PRO A 325 20.90 -12.51 5.37
C PRO A 325 20.63 -14.02 5.33
N THR A 326 21.05 -14.73 4.27
CA THR A 326 20.93 -16.18 4.22
C THR A 326 21.92 -16.87 5.17
N GLY A 327 22.95 -16.15 5.66
CA GLY A 327 23.98 -16.75 6.50
C GLY A 327 24.79 -17.83 5.78
N GLY A 328 24.88 -17.77 4.44
CA GLY A 328 25.46 -18.81 3.62
C GLY A 328 24.55 -20.01 3.37
N GLN A 329 23.25 -19.93 3.69
CA GLN A 329 22.28 -20.98 3.37
C GLN A 329 22.22 -21.18 1.85
N GLU A 330 22.61 -22.37 1.41
CA GLU A 330 22.42 -22.82 0.03
C GLU A 330 21.01 -23.38 -0.16
N PHE A 331 20.38 -23.03 -1.27
CA PHE A 331 19.06 -23.55 -1.63
C PHE A 331 19.21 -24.62 -2.71
N THR A 332 18.80 -25.84 -2.39
CA THR A 332 18.66 -26.91 -3.39
C THR A 332 17.20 -26.98 -3.81
N PHE A 333 16.93 -26.75 -5.09
CA PHE A 333 15.59 -26.78 -5.66
C PHE A 333 15.38 -28.04 -6.51
N ALA A 334 14.15 -28.53 -6.54
CA ALA A 334 13.77 -29.65 -7.40
C ALA A 334 13.83 -29.23 -8.88
N PRO A 335 14.07 -30.19 -9.82
CA PRO A 335 14.06 -29.91 -11.25
C PRO A 335 12.78 -29.19 -11.69
N GLY A 336 12.93 -28.08 -12.41
CA GLY A 336 11.81 -27.28 -12.93
C GLY A 336 11.28 -26.18 -12.00
N GLN A 337 11.78 -26.08 -10.76
CA GLN A 337 11.54 -24.92 -9.89
C GLN A 337 12.34 -23.72 -10.38
N LEU A 338 11.71 -22.83 -11.15
CA LEU A 338 12.39 -21.75 -11.86
C LEU A 338 11.87 -20.37 -11.48
N TYR A 339 10.62 -20.26 -11.02
CA TYR A 339 9.93 -18.98 -11.05
C TYR A 339 9.81 -18.30 -9.68
N LEU A 340 9.68 -16.97 -9.76
CA LEU A 340 9.36 -16.10 -8.64
C LEU A 340 7.89 -15.68 -8.68
N ARG A 341 7.30 -15.56 -7.49
CA ARG A 341 5.97 -15.00 -7.24
C ARG A 341 6.09 -13.86 -6.23
N GLY A 342 6.01 -12.62 -6.72
CA GLY A 342 5.96 -11.42 -5.92
C GLY A 342 4.52 -11.08 -5.55
N LEU A 343 4.19 -11.02 -4.26
CA LEU A 343 2.84 -10.77 -3.74
C LEU A 343 2.87 -9.51 -2.86
N PHE A 344 2.57 -8.36 -3.44
CA PHE A 344 2.74 -7.07 -2.78
C PHE A 344 1.40 -6.47 -2.33
N SER A 345 1.35 -5.89 -1.14
CA SER A 345 0.26 -4.99 -0.74
C SER A 345 0.55 -3.54 -1.12
N GLY A 346 1.83 -3.17 -1.28
CA GLY A 346 2.25 -1.86 -1.74
C GLY A 346 2.55 -1.81 -3.25
N GLY A 347 1.77 -1.03 -4.00
CA GLY A 347 1.98 -0.90 -5.45
C GLY A 347 3.33 -0.33 -5.88
N THR A 348 3.94 0.54 -5.07
CA THR A 348 5.29 1.05 -5.35
C THR A 348 6.35 -0.01 -5.11
N PHE A 349 6.17 -0.86 -4.10
CA PHE A 349 7.05 -2.01 -3.84
C PHE A 349 6.96 -3.04 -4.96
N SER A 350 5.75 -3.32 -5.44
CA SER A 350 5.53 -4.15 -6.64
C SER A 350 6.28 -3.57 -7.84
N TYR A 351 6.13 -2.26 -8.08
CA TYR A 351 6.77 -1.58 -9.21
C TYR A 351 8.31 -1.60 -9.12
N GLU A 352 8.89 -1.19 -8.00
CA GLU A 352 10.34 -1.18 -7.77
C GLU A 352 10.92 -2.59 -7.89
N SER A 353 10.27 -3.59 -7.27
CA SER A 353 10.67 -4.99 -7.37
C SER A 353 10.64 -5.47 -8.82
N THR A 354 9.58 -5.16 -9.57
CA THR A 354 9.48 -5.51 -11.00
C THR A 354 10.60 -4.86 -11.82
N TYR A 355 10.90 -3.58 -11.57
CA TYR A 355 11.95 -2.83 -12.25
C TYR A 355 13.35 -3.36 -11.96
N LEU A 356 13.62 -3.82 -10.73
CA LEU A 356 14.91 -4.38 -10.34
C LEU A 356 15.07 -5.83 -10.82
N LEU A 357 14.07 -6.68 -10.57
CA LEU A 357 14.08 -8.09 -10.94
C LEU A 357 14.26 -8.26 -12.45
N ARG A 358 13.62 -7.42 -13.27
CA ARG A 358 13.73 -7.56 -14.73
C ARG A 358 15.15 -7.36 -15.26
N LYS A 359 15.96 -6.53 -14.60
CA LYS A 359 17.36 -6.29 -14.99
C LYS A 359 18.22 -7.54 -14.80
N ARG A 360 17.80 -8.44 -13.89
CA ARG A 360 18.56 -9.64 -13.52
C ARG A 360 17.97 -10.92 -14.08
N LEU A 361 16.64 -11.05 -14.11
CA LEU A 361 15.92 -12.27 -14.50
C LEU A 361 15.25 -12.18 -15.88
N GLY A 362 15.28 -11.01 -16.54
CA GLY A 362 14.58 -10.80 -17.80
C GLY A 362 13.09 -10.46 -17.61
N PRO A 363 12.18 -10.92 -18.50
CA PRO A 363 10.78 -10.51 -18.42
C PRO A 363 10.07 -10.92 -17.11
N ILE A 364 9.47 -9.94 -16.43
CA ILE A 364 8.61 -10.13 -15.25
C ILE A 364 7.19 -9.70 -15.62
N ARG A 365 6.20 -10.56 -15.40
CA ARG A 365 4.78 -10.21 -15.64
C ARG A 365 4.15 -9.54 -14.43
N SER A 366 3.21 -8.63 -14.65
CA SER A 366 2.49 -7.96 -13.55
C SER A 366 1.12 -7.43 -13.97
N ASN A 367 0.21 -7.20 -13.02
CA ASN A 367 -1.02 -6.45 -13.25
C ASN A 367 -0.75 -4.94 -13.43
N THR A 368 0.33 -4.42 -12.82
CA THR A 368 0.83 -3.05 -12.95
C THR A 368 2.22 -3.01 -13.61
N PRO A 369 2.37 -3.47 -14.86
CA PRO A 369 3.68 -3.78 -15.44
C PRO A 369 4.51 -2.53 -15.78
N VAL A 370 5.83 -2.64 -15.64
CA VAL A 370 6.80 -1.63 -16.09
C VAL A 370 6.77 -1.45 -17.62
N ARG A 371 6.53 -2.52 -18.38
CA ARG A 371 6.37 -2.50 -19.84
C ARG A 371 4.99 -3.03 -20.23
N ARG A 372 4.27 -2.32 -21.11
CA ARG A 372 2.91 -2.70 -21.54
C ARG A 372 2.77 -4.16 -22.01
N GLY A 373 3.78 -4.72 -22.70
CA GLY A 373 3.78 -6.11 -23.17
C GLY A 373 3.91 -7.19 -22.08
N GLN A 374 4.07 -6.79 -20.81
CA GLN A 374 4.22 -7.70 -19.66
C GLN A 374 2.98 -7.74 -18.77
N LYS A 375 1.85 -7.16 -19.21
CA LYS A 375 0.59 -7.23 -18.45
C LYS A 375 0.11 -8.68 -18.32
N LEU A 376 -0.32 -9.07 -17.12
CA LEU A 376 -1.03 -10.32 -16.92
C LEU A 376 -2.40 -10.26 -17.62
N SER A 377 -2.76 -11.34 -18.32
CA SER A 377 -4.09 -11.48 -18.91
C SER A 377 -5.16 -11.73 -17.86
N ASN A 378 -4.77 -12.29 -16.71
CA ASN A 378 -5.61 -12.47 -15.54
C ASN A 378 -4.76 -12.20 -14.29
N PRO A 379 -5.06 -11.16 -13.48
CA PRO A 379 -4.27 -10.81 -12.30
C PRO A 379 -4.28 -11.91 -11.22
N TRP A 380 -5.26 -12.81 -11.25
CA TRP A 380 -5.41 -13.96 -10.34
C TRP A 380 -4.58 -15.19 -10.73
N LYS A 381 -3.92 -15.18 -11.89
CA LYS A 381 -3.14 -16.32 -12.39
C LYS A 381 -1.73 -15.89 -12.81
N SER A 382 -0.74 -16.31 -12.03
CA SER A 382 0.67 -16.05 -12.32
C SER A 382 1.19 -16.86 -13.52
N ARG A 383 2.18 -16.32 -14.23
CA ARG A 383 2.86 -17.00 -15.35
C ARG A 383 4.32 -16.58 -15.45
N GLY A 384 5.23 -17.56 -15.51
CA GLY A 384 6.67 -17.28 -15.52
C GLY A 384 7.08 -16.54 -14.23
N HIS A 385 8.09 -15.68 -14.25
CA HIS A 385 8.29 -14.75 -13.12
C HIS A 385 7.14 -13.73 -13.10
N THR A 386 6.50 -13.56 -11.94
CA THR A 386 5.33 -12.68 -11.79
C THR A 386 5.44 -11.87 -10.50
N THR A 387 5.06 -10.59 -10.57
CA THR A 387 4.85 -9.69 -9.43
C THR A 387 3.42 -9.15 -9.50
N VAL A 388 2.71 -9.17 -8.38
CA VAL A 388 1.31 -8.75 -8.29
C VAL A 388 1.21 -7.64 -7.26
N ASP A 389 0.66 -6.51 -7.70
CA ASP A 389 0.16 -5.46 -6.81
C ASP A 389 -1.26 -5.83 -6.39
N MET A 390 -1.40 -6.39 -5.19
CA MET A 390 -2.69 -6.79 -4.64
C MET A 390 -3.45 -5.60 -4.04
N GLY A 391 -2.82 -4.43 -3.91
CA GLY A 391 -3.48 -3.20 -3.47
C GLY A 391 -4.26 -2.50 -4.59
N ASP A 392 -4.05 -2.91 -5.84
CA ASP A 392 -4.74 -2.37 -7.01
C ASP A 392 -6.25 -2.68 -7.00
N ASP A 393 -7.05 -1.81 -7.64
CA ASP A 393 -8.51 -1.87 -7.69
C ASP A 393 -9.07 -3.25 -8.10
N GLU A 394 -8.34 -3.99 -8.94
CA GLU A 394 -8.72 -5.35 -9.36
C GLU A 394 -8.88 -6.33 -8.17
N PHE A 395 -8.25 -6.05 -7.04
CA PHE A 395 -8.25 -6.88 -5.83
C PHE A 395 -9.01 -6.27 -4.65
N THR A 396 -9.18 -4.95 -4.64
CA THR A 396 -9.77 -4.19 -3.53
C THR A 396 -11.21 -3.76 -3.78
N ARG A 397 -11.74 -3.98 -4.99
CA ARG A 397 -13.17 -3.75 -5.26
C ARG A 397 -14.02 -4.63 -4.35
N GLY A 398 -14.66 -3.99 -3.38
CA GLY A 398 -15.51 -4.62 -2.36
C GLY A 398 -14.80 -5.49 -1.35
N ARG A 399 -13.50 -5.31 -1.22
CA ARG A 399 -12.68 -6.01 -0.26
C ARG A 399 -11.76 -5.00 0.42
N PRO A 400 -11.48 -5.16 1.70
CA PRO A 400 -10.51 -4.31 2.36
C PRO A 400 -9.13 -4.42 1.70
N HIS A 401 -8.39 -3.31 1.70
CA HIS A 401 -7.05 -3.26 1.13
C HIS A 401 -6.14 -4.30 1.81
N PRO A 402 -5.19 -4.96 1.11
CA PRO A 402 -4.37 -6.04 1.68
C PRO A 402 -3.35 -5.61 2.75
N MET A 403 -3.25 -4.31 3.02
CA MET A 403 -2.52 -3.79 4.19
C MET A 403 -3.36 -3.89 5.48
N ILE A 404 -4.69 -3.92 5.35
CA ILE A 404 -5.65 -4.03 6.45
C ILE A 404 -6.03 -5.50 6.67
N ASP A 405 -6.34 -6.23 5.60
CA ASP A 405 -6.79 -7.62 5.66
C ASP A 405 -5.85 -8.55 4.88
N TYR A 406 -5.37 -9.60 5.54
CA TYR A 406 -4.38 -10.51 4.96
C TYR A 406 -4.98 -11.73 4.27
N ARG A 407 -6.30 -11.97 4.33
CA ARG A 407 -6.92 -13.22 3.82
C ARG A 407 -6.59 -13.44 2.36
N LEU A 408 -6.75 -12.39 1.55
CA LEU A 408 -6.47 -12.46 0.11
C LEU A 408 -4.99 -12.80 -0.17
N ARG A 409 -4.07 -12.24 0.63
CA ARG A 409 -2.63 -12.50 0.49
C ARG A 409 -2.28 -13.91 0.89
N VAL A 410 -2.89 -14.42 1.96
CA VAL A 410 -2.74 -15.80 2.44
C VAL A 410 -3.25 -16.79 1.38
N GLU A 411 -4.48 -16.59 0.90
CA GLU A 411 -5.08 -17.40 -0.18
C GLU A 411 -4.16 -17.45 -1.41
N ARG A 412 -3.68 -16.28 -1.86
CA ARG A 412 -2.77 -16.20 -3.01
C ARG A 412 -1.43 -16.87 -2.73
N MET A 413 -0.86 -16.72 -1.54
CA MET A 413 0.40 -17.37 -1.16
C MET A 413 0.28 -18.90 -1.23
N LEU A 414 -0.80 -19.46 -0.68
CA LEU A 414 -1.06 -20.90 -0.71
C LEU A 414 -1.33 -21.40 -2.13
N GLN A 415 -2.04 -20.62 -2.95
CA GLN A 415 -2.23 -20.92 -4.37
C GLN A 415 -0.88 -21.02 -5.10
N GLU A 416 0.04 -20.08 -4.87
CA GLU A 416 1.35 -20.10 -5.53
C GLU A 416 2.24 -21.25 -5.04
N ALA A 417 2.09 -21.71 -3.79
CA ALA A 417 2.81 -22.85 -3.24
C ALA A 417 2.46 -24.19 -3.93
N GLN A 418 1.27 -24.26 -4.53
CA GLN A 418 0.81 -25.43 -5.29
C GLN A 418 1.41 -25.51 -6.71
N ASP A 419 2.00 -24.43 -7.26
CA ASP A 419 2.66 -24.50 -8.57
C ASP A 419 4.06 -25.12 -8.41
N PRO A 420 4.31 -26.33 -8.95
CA PRO A 420 5.56 -27.05 -8.73
C PRO A 420 6.78 -26.35 -9.36
N ARG A 421 6.56 -25.32 -10.18
CA ARG A 421 7.62 -24.55 -10.84
C ARG A 421 8.05 -23.32 -10.04
N VAL A 422 7.41 -23.04 -8.90
CA VAL A 422 7.75 -21.89 -8.06
C VAL A 422 8.91 -22.24 -7.15
N ALA A 423 9.95 -21.40 -7.17
CA ALA A 423 11.12 -21.51 -6.31
C ALA A 423 11.10 -20.46 -5.19
N VAL A 424 10.66 -19.24 -5.50
CA VAL A 424 10.72 -18.09 -4.58
C VAL A 424 9.37 -17.38 -4.47
N ILE A 425 8.90 -17.17 -3.25
CA ILE A 425 7.82 -16.22 -2.94
C ILE A 425 8.45 -14.97 -2.33
N LEU A 426 8.20 -13.81 -2.95
CA LEU A 426 8.64 -12.49 -2.51
C LEU A 426 7.43 -11.69 -2.03
N PHE A 427 7.48 -11.06 -0.87
CA PHE A 427 6.35 -10.25 -0.38
C PHE A 427 6.81 -9.09 0.52
N ASP A 428 5.94 -8.11 0.73
CA ASP A 428 6.13 -6.98 1.64
C ASP A 428 5.24 -7.09 2.88
N VAL A 429 5.70 -6.50 3.99
CA VAL A 429 4.88 -6.26 5.18
C VAL A 429 4.95 -4.78 5.50
N VAL A 430 3.80 -4.11 5.53
CA VAL A 430 3.72 -2.67 5.80
C VAL A 430 3.08 -2.45 7.16
N LEU A 431 3.74 -1.67 8.02
CA LEU A 431 3.32 -1.33 9.37
C LEU A 431 2.83 0.11 9.46
N GLY A 432 2.46 0.54 10.67
CA GLY A 432 2.00 1.90 10.97
C GLY A 432 0.49 1.97 11.13
N TYR A 433 -0.01 3.20 11.30
CA TYR A 433 -1.44 3.46 11.38
C TYR A 433 -2.16 3.00 10.11
N GLY A 434 -3.43 2.62 10.27
CA GLY A 434 -4.26 2.08 9.19
C GLY A 434 -3.92 0.65 8.76
N SER A 435 -2.73 0.12 9.08
CA SER A 435 -2.34 -1.26 8.72
C SER A 435 -2.85 -2.29 9.73
N HIS A 436 -2.85 -3.57 9.36
CA HIS A 436 -3.24 -4.69 10.22
C HIS A 436 -2.49 -4.63 11.58
N PRO A 437 -3.17 -4.92 12.72
CA PRO A 437 -2.59 -4.75 14.05
C PRO A 437 -1.46 -5.74 14.36
N ASN A 438 -1.42 -6.90 13.71
CA ASN A 438 -0.33 -7.87 13.86
C ASN A 438 -0.08 -8.69 12.58
N PRO A 439 0.64 -8.14 11.58
CA PRO A 439 0.82 -8.81 10.28
C PRO A 439 1.49 -10.19 10.34
N SER A 440 2.49 -10.36 11.21
CA SER A 440 3.22 -11.63 11.32
C SER A 440 2.33 -12.79 11.78
N GLU A 441 1.35 -12.54 12.65
CA GLU A 441 0.37 -13.55 13.10
C GLU A 441 -0.48 -14.08 11.95
N ALA A 442 -0.81 -13.26 10.95
CA ALA A 442 -1.54 -13.68 9.77
C ALA A 442 -0.64 -14.39 8.74
N ILE A 443 0.60 -13.93 8.55
CA ILE A 443 1.48 -14.42 7.48
C ILE A 443 2.25 -15.69 7.88
N VAL A 444 2.73 -15.80 9.12
CA VAL A 444 3.60 -16.90 9.55
C VAL A 444 2.95 -18.27 9.34
N PRO A 445 1.68 -18.51 9.75
CA PRO A 445 1.02 -19.80 9.49
C PRO A 445 0.92 -20.12 7.99
N ALA A 446 0.69 -19.11 7.15
CA ALA A 446 0.61 -19.30 5.71
C ALA A 446 1.97 -19.68 5.08
N VAL A 447 3.06 -19.09 5.58
CA VAL A 447 4.43 -19.44 5.17
C VAL A 447 4.74 -20.89 5.56
N GLU A 448 4.43 -21.30 6.78
CA GLU A 448 4.65 -22.66 7.27
C GLU A 448 3.85 -23.68 6.45
N GLN A 449 2.56 -23.41 6.22
CA GLN A 449 1.70 -24.27 5.40
C GLN A 449 2.18 -24.34 3.94
N ALA A 450 2.58 -23.23 3.34
CA ALA A 450 3.11 -23.21 1.97
C ALA A 450 4.42 -24.00 1.85
N ARG A 451 5.29 -23.97 2.88
CA ARG A 451 6.48 -24.82 2.94
C ARG A 451 6.12 -26.29 3.05
N GLU A 452 5.11 -26.64 3.85
CA GLU A 452 4.64 -28.02 3.98
C GLU A 452 4.06 -28.56 2.66
N ILE A 453 3.30 -27.74 1.93
CA ILE A 453 2.79 -28.09 0.60
C ILE A 453 3.96 -28.43 -0.34
N ALA A 454 5.00 -27.59 -0.36
CA ALA A 454 6.17 -27.83 -1.21
C ALA A 454 6.98 -29.06 -0.78
N SER A 455 7.21 -29.24 0.52
CA SER A 455 8.05 -30.32 1.03
C SER A 455 7.42 -31.71 0.84
N LYS A 456 6.09 -31.83 0.91
CA LYS A 456 5.34 -33.06 0.59
C LYS A 456 5.59 -33.55 -0.84
N GLU A 457 5.97 -32.65 -1.75
CA GLU A 457 6.30 -32.95 -3.14
C GLU A 457 7.82 -32.98 -3.39
N GLY A 458 8.64 -32.98 -2.33
CA GLY A 458 10.11 -32.96 -2.45
C GLY A 458 10.66 -31.65 -3.00
N ARG A 459 9.89 -30.55 -2.94
CA ARG A 459 10.28 -29.21 -3.43
C ARG A 459 10.76 -28.33 -2.30
N THR A 460 11.63 -27.36 -2.64
CA THR A 460 12.07 -26.30 -1.73
C THR A 460 11.41 -24.99 -2.08
N LEU A 461 10.74 -24.33 -1.15
CA LEU A 461 10.14 -23.01 -1.36
C LEU A 461 10.85 -21.97 -0.49
N ALA A 462 11.51 -21.00 -1.13
CA ALA A 462 12.19 -19.90 -0.43
C ALA A 462 11.25 -18.70 -0.27
N PHE A 463 11.24 -18.11 0.92
CA PHE A 463 10.46 -16.92 1.24
C PHE A 463 11.40 -15.74 1.47
N VAL A 464 11.20 -14.67 0.73
CA VAL A 464 11.95 -13.42 0.86
C VAL A 464 10.98 -12.29 1.14
N ALA A 465 11.29 -11.41 2.08
CA ALA A 465 10.42 -10.27 2.36
C ALA A 465 11.18 -9.02 2.81
N SER A 466 10.48 -7.89 2.83
CA SER A 466 10.89 -6.68 3.53
C SER A 466 9.76 -6.21 4.45
N VAL A 467 10.12 -5.68 5.62
CA VAL A 467 9.17 -5.08 6.57
C VAL A 467 9.38 -3.57 6.57
N CYS A 468 8.38 -2.81 6.14
CA CYS A 468 8.37 -1.36 6.09
C CYS A 468 7.67 -0.79 7.34
N GLY A 469 8.45 -0.19 8.24
CA GLY A 469 7.94 0.52 9.42
C GLY A 469 9.04 0.88 10.41
N THR A 470 8.64 1.23 11.63
CA THR A 470 9.55 1.57 12.74
C THR A 470 9.18 0.82 14.02
N ASP A 471 10.08 0.80 15.00
CA ASP A 471 9.77 0.27 16.34
C ASP A 471 8.79 1.15 17.14
N ARG A 472 8.49 2.36 16.65
CA ARG A 472 7.47 3.24 17.25
C ARG A 472 6.07 2.99 16.69
N ASP A 473 5.96 2.22 15.61
CA ASP A 473 4.66 1.82 15.10
C ASP A 473 3.94 0.89 16.08
N PRO A 474 2.59 0.87 16.10
CA PRO A 474 1.82 0.02 16.99
C PRO A 474 2.22 -1.47 16.93
N GLN A 475 2.60 -1.95 15.74
CA GLN A 475 2.98 -3.34 15.48
C GLN A 475 4.39 -3.70 15.96
N GLN A 476 5.26 -2.70 16.19
CA GLN A 476 6.69 -2.80 16.50
C GLN A 476 7.51 -3.57 15.44
N LEU A 477 8.31 -2.86 14.65
CA LEU A 477 9.15 -3.43 13.58
C LEU A 477 9.94 -4.67 14.00
N SER A 478 10.72 -4.57 15.08
CA SER A 478 11.61 -5.64 15.57
C SER A 478 10.85 -6.92 15.92
N ARG A 479 9.65 -6.80 16.51
CA ARG A 479 8.77 -7.93 16.82
C ARG A 479 8.31 -8.64 15.54
N GLN A 480 7.86 -7.87 14.55
CA GLN A 480 7.37 -8.41 13.28
C GLN A 480 8.51 -9.09 12.50
N GLN A 481 9.70 -8.47 12.45
CA GLN A 481 10.88 -9.05 11.83
C GLN A 481 11.28 -10.37 12.50
N SER A 482 11.39 -10.39 13.83
CA SER A 482 11.76 -11.59 14.57
C SER A 482 10.80 -12.76 14.35
N ALA A 483 9.49 -12.51 14.27
CA ALA A 483 8.50 -13.54 14.00
C ALA A 483 8.67 -14.15 12.60
N LEU A 484 8.88 -13.31 11.57
CA LEU A 484 9.09 -13.77 10.20
C LEU A 484 10.42 -14.53 10.03
N GLU A 485 11.50 -14.06 10.65
CA GLU A 485 12.81 -14.74 10.62
C GLU A 485 12.73 -16.13 11.29
N LYS A 486 12.02 -16.24 12.42
CA LYS A 486 11.79 -17.54 13.09
C LYS A 486 11.01 -18.52 12.22
N ALA A 487 10.11 -18.03 11.38
CA ALA A 487 9.39 -18.82 10.36
C ALA A 487 10.25 -19.14 9.12
N GLY A 488 11.54 -18.76 9.13
CA GLY A 488 12.47 -19.00 8.03
C GLY A 488 12.26 -18.07 6.83
N VAL A 489 11.67 -16.89 7.01
CA VAL A 489 11.59 -15.86 5.97
C VAL A 489 12.90 -15.07 5.95
N ILE A 490 13.47 -14.89 4.75
CA ILE A 490 14.72 -14.15 4.54
C ILE A 490 14.38 -12.67 4.40
N LEU A 491 14.82 -11.84 5.35
CA LEU A 491 14.48 -10.41 5.36
C LEU A 491 15.54 -9.54 4.67
N GLY A 492 15.11 -8.73 3.72
CA GLY A 492 15.82 -7.55 3.24
C GLY A 492 15.52 -6.33 4.13
N ARG A 493 16.51 -5.45 4.30
CA ARG A 493 16.37 -4.15 5.00
C ARG A 493 15.44 -3.19 4.26
N SER A 494 15.30 -3.37 2.95
CA SER A 494 14.46 -2.57 2.05
C SER A 494 13.79 -3.47 1.03
N ASN A 495 12.73 -2.97 0.38
CA ASN A 495 12.10 -3.66 -0.75
C ASN A 495 13.12 -3.93 -1.89
N ALA A 496 13.95 -2.94 -2.23
CA ALA A 496 15.02 -3.11 -3.21
C ALA A 496 16.01 -4.22 -2.83
N GLN A 497 16.41 -4.33 -1.56
CA GLN A 497 17.27 -5.41 -1.09
C GLN A 497 16.56 -6.77 -1.17
N ALA A 498 15.30 -6.86 -0.76
CA ALA A 498 14.51 -8.08 -0.84
C ALA A 498 14.39 -8.58 -2.30
N ALA A 499 14.11 -7.68 -3.25
CA ALA A 499 14.10 -8.01 -4.67
C ALA A 499 15.46 -8.51 -5.18
N ARG A 500 16.56 -7.85 -4.79
CA ARG A 500 17.94 -8.25 -5.17
C ARG A 500 18.30 -9.62 -4.56
N LEU A 501 17.87 -9.93 -3.34
CA LEU A 501 18.07 -11.23 -2.69
C LEU A 501 17.29 -12.33 -3.41
N ALA A 502 16.02 -12.09 -3.72
CA ALA A 502 15.18 -13.03 -4.45
C ALA A 502 15.78 -13.37 -5.83
N ALA A 503 16.29 -12.36 -6.55
CA ALA A 503 16.99 -12.59 -7.81
C ALA A 503 18.28 -13.41 -7.62
N ARG A 504 19.05 -13.16 -6.54
CA ARG A 504 20.27 -13.93 -6.25
C ARG A 504 19.98 -15.41 -6.04
N ILE A 505 18.95 -15.73 -5.26
CA ILE A 505 18.50 -17.11 -5.01
C ILE A 505 18.08 -17.78 -6.33
N LEU A 506 17.32 -17.09 -7.17
CA LEU A 506 16.94 -17.66 -8.47
C LEU A 506 18.13 -17.87 -9.41
N CYS A 507 19.14 -17.01 -9.37
CA CYS A 507 20.32 -17.13 -10.20
C CYS A 507 21.27 -18.25 -9.80
N SER A 508 21.10 -18.85 -8.61
CA SER A 508 21.84 -20.06 -8.24
C SER A 508 21.18 -21.34 -8.76
N ILE A 509 19.98 -21.25 -9.36
CA ILE A 509 19.27 -22.41 -9.91
C ILE A 509 19.75 -22.68 -11.34
N GLU A 510 20.20 -23.90 -11.59
CA GLU A 510 20.53 -24.35 -12.95
C GLU A 510 19.30 -24.26 -13.87
N GLY A 511 19.47 -23.65 -15.04
CA GLY A 511 18.38 -23.40 -16.00
C GLY A 511 17.76 -22.01 -15.94
N ASN A 512 18.05 -21.19 -14.91
CA ASN A 512 17.69 -19.78 -14.92
C ASN A 512 18.71 -18.92 -15.70
N VAL A 513 18.21 -18.11 -16.63
CA VAL A 513 19.04 -17.15 -17.38
C VAL A 513 19.16 -15.86 -16.56
N CYS A 514 20.37 -15.55 -16.11
CA CYS A 514 20.64 -14.35 -15.32
C CYS A 514 21.55 -13.35 -16.04
N TYR A 515 21.10 -12.11 -16.14
CA TYR A 515 21.76 -11.03 -16.87
C TYR A 515 22.69 -10.22 -15.98
N ASN A 516 23.89 -9.87 -16.46
CA ASN A 516 24.87 -9.07 -15.70
C ASN A 516 24.59 -7.56 -15.76
N GLY A 517 23.33 -7.14 -15.60
CA GLY A 517 22.94 -5.74 -15.37
C GLY A 517 23.11 -4.77 -16.54
N ARG A 518 23.74 -5.15 -17.66
CA ARG A 518 23.70 -4.40 -18.92
C ARG A 518 22.46 -4.85 -19.70
N GLU A 519 21.62 -3.91 -20.06
CA GLU A 519 20.34 -4.14 -20.74
C GLU A 519 20.42 -5.31 -21.73
N GLY A 520 19.62 -6.35 -21.47
CA GLY A 520 19.46 -7.45 -22.41
C GLY A 520 18.92 -6.89 -23.73
N ARG A 521 19.80 -6.73 -24.72
CA ARG A 521 19.37 -6.75 -26.11
C ARG A 521 18.85 -8.16 -26.37
N GLU A 522 17.56 -8.26 -26.71
CA GLU A 522 17.03 -9.48 -27.29
C GLU A 522 17.88 -9.88 -28.51
N PRO A 523 18.10 -11.18 -28.75
CA PRO A 523 18.69 -11.61 -30.00
C PRO A 523 17.76 -11.15 -31.13
N ALA A 524 18.35 -10.51 -32.15
CA ALA A 524 17.64 -10.09 -33.34
C ALA A 524 16.93 -11.32 -33.93
N GLY A 525 15.60 -11.35 -33.78
CA GLY A 525 14.77 -12.39 -34.36
C GLY A 525 14.99 -12.44 -35.87
N GLU A 526 15.30 -13.63 -36.36
CA GLU A 526 15.28 -14.02 -37.76
C GLU A 526 14.00 -13.49 -38.41
N ARG A 527 14.12 -12.39 -39.16
CA ARG A 527 13.13 -12.05 -40.18
C ARG A 527 13.47 -12.91 -41.38
N GLY A 528 12.63 -13.94 -41.53
CA GLY A 528 12.79 -15.01 -42.49
C GLY A 528 12.92 -14.55 -43.93
N ALA A 529 13.66 -15.37 -44.67
CA ALA A 529 13.50 -15.50 -46.10
C ALA A 529 12.08 -15.99 -46.41
N ARG A 530 11.29 -15.14 -47.07
CA ARG A 530 10.52 -15.43 -48.28
C ARG A 530 9.76 -14.18 -48.73
#